data_AF-A0A9P3PYP7-F1
#
_entry.id   AF-A0A9P3PYP7-F1
#
_cell.length_a   1.000
_cell.length_b   1.000
_cell.length_c   1.000
_cell.angle_alpha   90.00
_cell.angle_beta   90.00
_cell.angle_gamma   90.00
#
_symmetry.space_group_name_H-M   'P 1'
#
loop_
_entity.id
_entity.type
_entity.pdbx_description
1 polymer ?
#
loop_
_entity_poly.entity_id
_entity_poly.type
_entity_poly.pdbx_seq_one_letter_code
_entity_poly.pdbx_strand_id
1 'polypeptide(L)'
;MSANENAGVPAALASRITHLELLFKNLPPSLSLDLPDNVTTYHFYFNSEDVENEGLYYAFNRRLEICFQTHLLQGRPITLQERGKRLQNLIQMFKKVAKEVLQEQDMLQKCWLERLISVAKAARAIITSKRKISDSDDENVPQTSKLPRKLKPAEHEAVRHHATALKPKLKRRDIPIVIDSDSEEDNTPECLELSEDVLPRSTPLPLQPAQPAKPLRQATLFSLGAKKITKEEASAQRKKIVQDWRQTAEDTQAKEARDLAKREERKRALNRDRQQRHQDRKKSSRSGGAGNVMKDLVLSRPQSHVEHPDLSEISRPEGTE
;
A
#
# COMPACT_ATOMS: atom_id res chain seq x y z
N MET A 1 13.65 -14.81 -24.25
CA MET A 1 12.34 -14.92 -23.58
C MET A 1 11.60 -13.62 -23.81
N SER A 2 10.68 -13.63 -24.78
CA SER A 2 9.92 -12.47 -25.19
C SER A 2 8.85 -12.18 -24.14
N ALA A 3 8.94 -11.05 -23.45
CA ALA A 3 7.94 -10.60 -22.50
C ALA A 3 7.01 -9.60 -23.18
N ASN A 4 5.71 -9.80 -23.01
CA ASN A 4 4.62 -8.95 -23.47
C ASN A 4 4.89 -7.45 -23.22
N GLU A 5 5.29 -6.71 -24.25
CA GLU A 5 5.58 -5.27 -24.15
C GLU A 5 4.33 -4.37 -24.06
N ASN A 6 3.11 -4.92 -24.11
CA ASN A 6 1.90 -4.08 -24.18
C ASN A 6 0.72 -4.57 -23.33
N ALA A 7 0.96 -5.18 -22.17
CA ALA A 7 -0.11 -5.24 -21.17
C ALA A 7 -0.24 -3.83 -20.56
N GLY A 8 -1.19 -3.04 -21.08
CA GLY A 8 -1.48 -1.71 -20.56
C GLY A 8 -1.88 -1.75 -19.08
N VAL A 9 -1.76 -0.61 -18.40
CA VAL A 9 -2.22 -0.48 -17.01
C VAL A 9 -3.71 -0.83 -16.94
N PRO A 10 -4.16 -1.71 -16.03
CA PRO A 10 -5.59 -2.00 -15.89
C PRO A 10 -6.38 -0.72 -15.70
N ALA A 11 -7.48 -0.58 -16.44
CA ALA A 11 -8.30 0.63 -16.43
C ALA A 11 -8.79 0.99 -15.01
N ALA A 12 -9.08 -0.02 -14.19
CA ALA A 12 -9.45 0.16 -12.78
C ALA A 12 -8.35 0.85 -11.96
N LEU A 13 -7.09 0.40 -12.10
CA LEU A 13 -5.95 0.98 -11.41
C LEU A 13 -5.66 2.41 -11.88
N ALA A 14 -5.69 2.65 -13.20
CA ALA A 14 -5.49 3.97 -13.77
C ALA A 14 -6.57 4.97 -13.32
N SER A 15 -7.84 4.55 -13.31
CA SER A 15 -8.96 5.33 -12.79
C SER A 15 -8.74 5.68 -11.30
N ARG A 16 -8.27 4.72 -10.52
CA ARG A 16 -8.05 4.90 -9.09
C ARG A 16 -6.89 5.85 -8.78
N ILE A 17 -5.80 5.79 -9.54
CA ILE A 17 -4.69 6.75 -9.47
C ILE A 17 -5.18 8.15 -9.85
N THR A 18 -6.01 8.27 -10.89
CA THR A 18 -6.60 9.55 -11.30
C THR A 18 -7.51 10.13 -10.22
N HIS A 19 -8.30 9.29 -9.54
CA HIS A 19 -9.12 9.70 -8.41
C HIS A 19 -8.26 10.21 -7.24
N LEU A 20 -7.14 9.55 -6.92
CA LEU A 20 -6.20 10.04 -5.91
C LEU A 20 -5.58 11.39 -6.30
N GLU A 21 -5.23 11.56 -7.58
CA GLU A 21 -4.72 12.83 -8.11
C GLU A 21 -5.73 13.98 -7.90
N LEU A 22 -7.01 13.73 -8.18
CA LEU A 22 -8.08 14.69 -7.94
C LEU A 22 -8.24 15.02 -6.46
N LEU A 23 -8.11 14.04 -5.55
CA LEU A 23 -8.16 14.28 -4.12
C LEU A 23 -7.01 15.18 -3.66
N PHE A 24 -5.78 14.90 -4.10
CA PHE A 24 -4.62 15.73 -3.73
C PHE A 24 -4.71 17.16 -4.27
N LYS A 25 -5.30 17.36 -5.45
CA LYS A 25 -5.56 18.71 -5.99
C LYS A 25 -6.58 19.50 -5.16
N ASN A 26 -7.51 18.82 -4.49
CA ASN A 26 -8.60 19.43 -3.72
C ASN A 26 -8.41 19.29 -2.20
N LEU A 27 -7.17 19.16 -1.72
CA LEU A 27 -6.87 19.21 -0.30
C LEU A 27 -7.18 20.60 0.29
N PRO A 28 -7.61 20.67 1.56
CA PRO A 28 -8.03 21.93 2.15
C PRO A 28 -6.86 22.91 2.25
N PRO A 29 -7.14 24.22 2.21
CA PRO A 29 -6.13 25.27 2.36
C PRO A 29 -5.53 25.33 3.78
N SER A 30 -6.10 24.60 4.75
CA SER A 30 -5.53 24.44 6.09
C SER A 30 -4.21 23.66 6.10
N LEU A 31 -3.92 22.90 5.04
CA LEU A 31 -2.61 22.28 4.85
C LEU A 31 -1.68 23.27 4.15
N SER A 32 -0.45 23.35 4.65
CA SER A 32 0.61 24.18 4.08
C SER A 32 0.83 23.84 2.62
N LEU A 33 0.92 24.87 1.77
CA LEU A 33 1.30 24.70 0.37
C LEU A 33 2.83 24.61 0.30
N ASP A 34 3.34 23.47 -0.19
CA ASP A 34 4.76 23.19 -0.42
C ASP A 34 5.68 23.68 0.73
N LEU A 35 5.76 22.89 1.81
CA LEU A 35 6.65 23.15 2.93
C LEU A 35 8.11 23.33 2.43
N PRO A 36 8.90 24.18 3.12
CA PRO A 36 10.32 24.32 2.86
C PRO A 36 11.07 22.99 2.88
N ASP A 37 12.10 22.87 2.04
CA ASP A 37 12.90 21.63 1.88
C ASP A 37 13.54 21.12 3.17
N ASN A 38 13.83 22.00 4.12
CA ASN A 38 14.42 21.64 5.40
C ASN A 38 13.41 21.08 6.42
N VAL A 39 12.10 21.15 6.13
CA VAL A 39 11.03 20.74 7.06
C VAL A 39 10.20 19.60 6.49
N THR A 40 9.98 19.60 5.17
CA THR A 40 9.25 18.53 4.48
C THR A 40 9.98 17.19 4.53
N THR A 41 9.20 16.13 4.65
CA THR A 41 9.68 14.75 4.46
C THR A 41 9.33 14.22 3.06
N TYR A 42 8.56 14.97 2.27
CA TYR A 42 8.00 14.50 1.00
C TYR A 42 8.97 14.79 -0.14
N HIS A 43 9.71 13.76 -0.50
CA HIS A 43 10.65 13.83 -1.61
C HIS A 43 10.41 12.66 -2.57
N PHE A 44 9.31 12.67 -3.29
CA PHE A 44 8.91 11.55 -4.13
C PHE A 44 9.74 11.49 -5.43
N TYR A 45 10.70 10.56 -5.48
CA TYR A 45 11.47 10.19 -6.67
C TYR A 45 12.00 8.75 -6.55
N PHE A 46 12.34 8.13 -7.68
CA PHE A 46 12.99 6.82 -7.68
C PHE A 46 14.49 6.99 -7.47
N ASN A 47 15.04 6.32 -6.45
CA ASN A 47 16.48 6.21 -6.29
C ASN A 47 17.01 5.18 -7.29
N SER A 48 17.85 5.60 -8.24
CA SER A 48 18.41 4.71 -9.26
C SER A 48 19.11 3.50 -8.66
N GLU A 49 19.81 3.66 -7.52
CA GLU A 49 20.46 2.54 -6.84
C GLU A 49 19.46 1.50 -6.34
N ASP A 50 18.34 1.93 -5.75
CA ASP A 50 17.33 1.00 -5.24
C ASP A 50 16.62 0.28 -6.40
N VAL A 51 16.37 0.98 -7.51
CA VAL A 51 15.76 0.41 -8.71
C VAL A 51 16.68 -0.64 -9.36
N GLU A 52 17.98 -0.36 -9.48
CA GLU A 52 18.96 -1.30 -10.04
C GLU A 52 19.12 -2.55 -9.17
N ASN A 53 19.11 -2.39 -7.85
CA ASN A 53 19.47 -3.49 -6.92
C ASN A 53 18.28 -4.41 -6.60
N GLU A 54 17.12 -3.83 -6.33
CA GLU A 54 15.96 -4.54 -5.78
C GLU A 54 14.71 -4.40 -6.65
N GLY A 55 14.76 -3.58 -7.70
CA GLY A 55 13.68 -3.38 -8.64
C GLY A 55 12.80 -2.17 -8.34
N LEU A 56 11.97 -1.80 -9.32
CA LEU A 56 11.16 -0.58 -9.27
C LEU A 56 10.14 -0.60 -8.13
N TYR A 57 9.46 -1.72 -7.90
CA TYR A 57 8.44 -1.83 -6.86
C TYR A 57 9.02 -1.69 -5.46
N TYR A 58 10.18 -2.31 -5.22
CA TYR A 58 10.88 -2.14 -3.95
C TYR A 58 11.29 -0.68 -3.73
N ALA A 59 11.93 -0.06 -4.71
CA ALA A 59 12.35 1.34 -4.64
C ALA A 59 11.15 2.26 -4.38
N PHE A 60 10.00 1.98 -4.99
CA PHE A 60 8.75 2.67 -4.76
C PHE A 60 8.28 2.54 -3.31
N ASN A 61 8.11 1.32 -2.80
CA ASN A 61 7.65 1.06 -1.44
C ASN A 61 8.56 1.71 -0.39
N ARG A 62 9.87 1.47 -0.51
CA ARG A 62 10.87 2.07 0.37
C ARG A 62 10.77 3.59 0.38
N ARG A 63 10.51 4.21 -0.78
CA ARG A 63 10.37 5.66 -0.86
C ARG A 63 9.14 6.18 -0.15
N LEU A 64 8.01 5.48 -0.28
CA LEU A 64 6.78 5.83 0.44
C LEU A 64 6.96 5.70 1.94
N GLU A 65 7.61 4.63 2.41
CA GLU A 65 7.90 4.42 3.83
C GLU A 65 8.76 5.55 4.42
N ILE A 66 9.78 6.00 3.68
CA ILE A 66 10.63 7.12 4.08
C ILE A 66 9.83 8.42 4.10
N CYS A 67 9.11 8.75 3.02
CA CYS A 67 8.42 10.03 2.91
C CYS A 67 7.27 10.18 3.92
N PHE A 68 6.53 9.11 4.17
CA PHE A 68 5.46 9.08 5.17
C PHE A 68 5.92 8.67 6.56
N GLN A 69 7.22 8.42 6.75
CA GLN A 69 7.83 7.98 8.00
C GLN A 69 7.05 6.85 8.67
N THR A 70 6.65 5.84 7.89
CA THR A 70 5.74 4.78 8.37
C THR A 70 6.31 3.99 9.55
N HIS A 71 7.64 3.91 9.64
CA HIS A 71 8.36 3.33 10.77
C HIS A 71 8.12 4.06 12.10
N LEU A 72 7.79 5.36 12.06
CA LEU A 72 7.46 6.17 13.25
C LEU A 72 5.97 6.09 13.62
N LEU A 73 5.12 5.64 12.69
CA LEU A 73 3.67 5.67 12.91
C LEU A 73 3.20 4.63 13.94
N GLN A 74 3.94 3.54 14.17
CA GLN A 74 3.57 2.50 15.16
C GLN A 74 2.09 2.06 15.08
N GLY A 75 1.56 1.88 13.86
CA GLY A 75 0.16 1.53 13.60
C GLY A 75 -0.81 2.72 13.48
N ARG A 76 -0.35 3.96 13.67
CA ARG A 76 -1.16 5.17 13.42
C ARG A 76 -1.43 5.36 11.92
N PRO A 77 -2.57 5.99 11.55
CA PRO A 77 -2.85 6.33 10.16
C PRO A 77 -1.84 7.37 9.67
N ILE A 78 -1.56 7.33 8.36
CA ILE A 78 -0.76 8.36 7.71
C ILE A 78 -1.54 9.68 7.76
N THR A 79 -0.85 10.79 7.99
CA THR A 79 -1.43 12.13 7.95
C THR A 79 -0.72 12.95 6.87
N LEU A 80 -1.48 13.64 6.02
CA LEU A 80 -0.91 14.57 5.05
C LEU A 80 -0.47 15.84 5.76
N GLN A 81 0.79 16.22 5.55
CA GLN A 81 1.39 17.40 6.19
C GLN A 81 1.33 18.63 5.29
N GLU A 82 1.31 18.43 3.97
CA GLU A 82 1.31 19.50 2.97
C GLU A 82 0.47 19.13 1.75
N ARG A 83 0.18 20.16 0.95
CA ARG A 83 -0.37 20.06 -0.40
C ARG A 83 0.60 20.69 -1.40
N GLY A 84 0.51 20.31 -2.67
CA GLY A 84 1.26 20.97 -3.74
C GLY A 84 1.99 20.00 -4.67
N LYS A 85 3.12 20.45 -5.22
CA LYS A 85 3.84 19.78 -6.32
C LYS A 85 4.41 18.44 -5.90
N ARG A 86 4.83 18.30 -4.64
CA ARG A 86 5.40 17.04 -4.12
C ARG A 86 4.41 15.88 -4.21
N LEU A 87 3.14 16.13 -3.87
CA LEU A 87 2.09 15.12 -4.03
C LEU A 87 1.79 14.80 -5.50
N GLN A 88 2.05 15.73 -6.43
CA GLN A 88 1.96 15.43 -7.87
C GLN A 88 3.10 14.51 -8.32
N ASN A 89 4.31 14.68 -7.78
CA ASN A 89 5.43 13.76 -8.04
C ASN A 89 5.11 12.34 -7.54
N LEU A 90 4.44 12.22 -6.39
CA LEU A 90 3.93 10.93 -5.91
C LEU A 90 2.97 10.27 -6.92
N ILE A 91 2.04 11.04 -7.50
CA ILE A 91 1.14 10.53 -8.55
C ILE A 91 1.93 10.07 -9.78
N GLN A 92 2.96 10.81 -10.20
CA GLN A 92 3.82 10.39 -11.31
C GLN A 92 4.55 9.08 -11.01
N MET A 93 5.04 8.90 -9.78
CA MET A 93 5.63 7.62 -9.35
C MET A 93 4.63 6.47 -9.43
N PHE A 94 3.40 6.65 -8.95
CA PHE A 94 2.33 5.64 -9.07
C PHE A 94 2.06 5.28 -10.53
N LYS A 95 1.94 6.27 -11.41
CA LYS A 95 1.72 6.05 -12.85
C LYS A 95 2.86 5.25 -13.47
N LYS A 96 4.12 5.55 -13.11
CA LYS A 96 5.28 4.81 -13.61
C LYS A 96 5.28 3.35 -13.14
N VAL A 97 5.10 3.12 -11.83
CA VAL A 97 5.08 1.77 -11.25
C VAL A 97 3.92 0.94 -11.79
N ALA A 98 2.73 1.52 -11.91
CA ALA A 98 1.57 0.84 -12.48
C ALA A 98 1.81 0.37 -13.93
N LYS A 99 2.64 1.11 -14.68
CA LYS A 99 2.99 0.81 -16.09
C LYS A 99 4.04 -0.29 -16.23
N GLU A 100 5.00 -0.33 -15.32
CA GLU A 100 6.17 -1.23 -15.41
C GLU A 100 6.02 -2.50 -14.55
N VAL A 101 5.17 -2.47 -13.51
CA VAL A 101 4.99 -3.60 -12.58
C VAL A 101 3.58 -4.16 -12.73
N LEU A 102 3.47 -5.26 -13.48
CA LEU A 102 2.19 -5.94 -13.75
C LEU A 102 1.80 -6.96 -12.66
N GLN A 103 2.79 -7.63 -12.06
CA GLN A 103 2.55 -8.75 -11.14
C GLN A 103 2.07 -8.30 -9.74
N GLU A 104 2.41 -7.08 -9.32
CA GLU A 104 2.18 -6.58 -7.95
C GLU A 104 1.13 -5.45 -7.91
N GLN A 105 0.31 -5.32 -8.95
CA GLN A 105 -0.69 -4.26 -9.07
C GLN A 105 -1.75 -4.30 -7.96
N ASP A 106 -2.16 -5.50 -7.55
CA ASP A 106 -3.07 -5.69 -6.43
C ASP A 106 -2.50 -5.17 -5.11
N MET A 107 -1.21 -5.42 -4.87
CA MET A 107 -0.51 -4.97 -3.67
C MET A 107 -0.33 -3.45 -3.70
N LEU A 108 0.03 -2.88 -4.86
CA LEU A 108 0.09 -1.44 -5.06
C LEU A 108 -1.26 -0.76 -4.72
N GLN A 109 -2.36 -1.35 -5.21
CA GLN A 109 -3.69 -0.84 -4.97
C GLN A 109 -4.09 -0.96 -3.50
N LYS A 110 -4.02 -2.17 -2.93
CA LYS A 110 -4.51 -2.46 -1.57
C LYS A 110 -3.62 -1.83 -0.48
N CYS A 111 -2.30 -1.89 -0.62
CA CYS A 111 -1.38 -1.45 0.44
C CYS A 111 -1.21 0.07 0.50
N TRP A 112 -1.16 0.73 -0.67
CA TRP A 112 -0.83 2.14 -0.75
C TRP A 112 -1.94 3.01 -1.30
N LEU A 113 -2.51 2.64 -2.45
CA LEU A 113 -3.46 3.51 -3.14
C LEU A 113 -4.73 3.74 -2.31
N GLU A 114 -5.36 2.66 -1.83
CA GLU A 114 -6.56 2.74 -0.97
C GLU A 114 -6.28 3.43 0.36
N ARG A 115 -5.10 3.18 0.93
CA ARG A 115 -4.65 3.83 2.17
C ARG A 115 -4.53 5.35 1.97
N LEU A 116 -3.87 5.79 0.90
CA LEU A 116 -3.70 7.22 0.61
C LEU A 116 -5.01 7.90 0.23
N ILE A 117 -5.92 7.21 -0.47
CA ILE A 117 -7.26 7.73 -0.74
C ILE A 117 -8.02 7.95 0.57
N SER A 118 -7.96 7.00 1.49
CA SER A 118 -8.58 7.10 2.82
C SER A 118 -8.00 8.28 3.61
N VAL A 119 -6.68 8.46 3.55
CA VAL A 119 -5.97 9.56 4.19
C VAL A 119 -6.36 10.92 3.59
N ALA A 120 -6.43 11.04 2.26
CA ALA A 120 -6.84 12.27 1.61
C ALA A 120 -8.30 12.64 1.93
N LYS A 121 -9.19 11.65 2.01
CA LYS A 121 -10.56 11.85 2.48
C LYS A 121 -10.61 12.28 3.95
N ALA A 122 -9.82 11.66 4.82
CA ALA A 122 -9.73 12.04 6.24
C ALA A 122 -9.17 13.46 6.42
N ALA A 123 -8.27 13.88 5.52
CA ALA A 123 -7.78 15.24 5.41
C ALA A 123 -8.81 16.23 4.81
N ARG A 124 -10.07 15.82 4.64
CA ARG A 124 -11.19 16.64 4.10
C ARG A 124 -10.95 17.12 2.67
N ALA A 125 -10.32 16.31 1.82
CA ALA A 125 -10.31 16.58 0.38
C ALA A 125 -11.75 16.54 -0.18
N ILE A 126 -12.20 17.63 -0.81
CA ILE A 126 -13.55 17.74 -1.37
C ILE A 126 -13.45 17.67 -2.88
N ILE A 127 -13.88 16.55 -3.48
CA ILE A 127 -14.10 16.51 -4.93
C ILE A 127 -15.44 17.19 -5.20
N THR A 128 -15.42 18.46 -5.59
CA THR A 128 -16.63 19.08 -6.13
C THR A 128 -16.95 18.40 -7.46
N SER A 129 -17.99 17.55 -7.47
CA SER A 129 -18.54 17.02 -8.71
C SER A 129 -19.10 18.20 -9.50
N LYS A 130 -18.28 18.79 -10.38
CA LYS A 130 -18.78 19.76 -11.35
C LYS A 130 -19.64 18.97 -12.33
N ARG A 131 -20.96 19.02 -12.16
CA ARG A 131 -21.88 18.74 -13.26
C ARG A 131 -21.50 19.66 -14.40
N LYS A 132 -21.22 19.03 -15.53
CA LYS A 132 -21.04 19.62 -16.84
C LYS A 132 -22.26 20.53 -17.13
N ILE A 133 -22.06 21.84 -17.04
CA ILE A 133 -22.89 22.80 -17.76
C ILE A 133 -22.11 23.08 -19.03
N SER A 134 -22.51 22.40 -20.11
CA SER A 134 -22.33 22.91 -21.46
C SER A 134 -23.38 24.01 -21.66
N ASP A 135 -22.99 25.23 -21.99
CA ASP A 135 -23.11 25.68 -23.38
C ASP A 135 -22.42 27.03 -23.66
N SER A 136 -21.95 27.11 -24.91
CA SER A 136 -21.65 28.25 -25.78
C SER A 136 -20.77 29.43 -25.34
N ASP A 137 -19.65 29.54 -26.07
CA ASP A 137 -19.04 30.74 -26.69
C ASP A 137 -19.75 32.09 -26.47
N ASP A 138 -19.02 33.10 -25.98
CA ASP A 138 -18.60 34.24 -26.83
C ASP A 138 -17.60 35.14 -26.06
N GLU A 139 -16.84 35.88 -26.86
CA GLU A 139 -15.71 36.75 -26.58
C GLU A 139 -15.91 37.89 -25.55
N ASN A 140 -14.76 38.28 -24.95
CA ASN A 140 -14.34 39.65 -24.60
C ASN A 140 -14.88 40.40 -23.33
N VAL A 141 -13.92 40.60 -22.40
CA VAL A 141 -13.62 41.82 -21.60
C VAL A 141 -14.49 42.21 -20.39
N PRO A 142 -13.86 42.82 -19.34
CA PRO A 142 -14.34 42.77 -17.96
C PRO A 142 -14.99 44.08 -17.51
N GLN A 143 -15.89 44.02 -16.51
CA GLN A 143 -15.82 44.82 -15.27
C GLN A 143 -17.13 44.84 -14.45
N THR A 144 -16.92 44.90 -13.13
CA THR A 144 -17.72 45.55 -12.08
C THR A 144 -18.93 44.84 -11.48
N SER A 145 -18.77 44.56 -10.18
CA SER A 145 -19.71 44.83 -9.08
C SER A 145 -21.17 44.41 -9.23
N LYS A 146 -21.64 43.56 -8.30
CA LYS A 146 -22.56 43.98 -7.22
C LYS A 146 -22.90 42.79 -6.31
N LEU A 147 -22.49 42.92 -5.05
CA LEU A 147 -23.13 42.29 -3.90
C LEU A 147 -24.61 42.70 -3.83
N PRO A 148 -25.46 41.89 -3.18
CA PRO A 148 -26.36 42.48 -2.21
C PRO A 148 -26.24 41.82 -0.84
N ARG A 149 -25.79 42.67 0.07
CA ARG A 149 -25.88 42.61 1.52
C ARG A 149 -27.37 42.58 1.94
N LYS A 150 -27.75 41.65 2.82
CA LYS A 150 -28.89 41.83 3.72
C LYS A 150 -28.53 41.31 5.12
N LEU A 151 -28.13 42.27 5.96
CA LEU A 151 -28.17 42.17 7.41
C LEU A 151 -29.61 42.40 7.87
N LYS A 152 -30.08 41.63 8.85
CA LYS A 152 -30.82 42.18 9.99
C LYS A 152 -30.49 41.40 11.27
N PRO A 153 -30.33 42.09 12.41
CA PRO A 153 -29.97 41.51 13.70
C PRO A 153 -31.22 41.32 14.59
N ALA A 154 -31.09 40.45 15.59
CA ALA A 154 -31.72 40.62 16.90
C ALA A 154 -31.03 39.69 17.90
N GLU A 155 -30.37 40.31 18.87
CA GLU A 155 -29.89 39.73 20.11
C GLU A 155 -31.07 39.15 20.91
N HIS A 156 -30.85 38.03 21.60
CA HIS A 156 -31.34 37.87 22.96
C HIS A 156 -30.52 36.80 23.68
N GLU A 157 -29.72 37.28 24.61
CA GLU A 157 -29.03 36.56 25.66
C GLU A 157 -30.05 35.98 26.65
N ALA A 158 -29.92 34.71 27.02
CA ALA A 158 -30.49 34.16 28.25
C ALA A 158 -29.70 32.95 28.72
N VAL A 159 -28.93 33.19 29.78
CA VAL A 159 -28.27 32.22 30.65
C VAL A 159 -29.33 31.47 31.46
N ARG A 160 -29.24 30.13 31.57
CA ARG A 160 -29.21 29.37 32.86
C ARG A 160 -29.38 27.84 32.68
N HIS A 161 -28.68 27.17 33.59
CA HIS A 161 -28.50 25.74 33.82
C HIS A 161 -29.79 24.91 33.95
N HIS A 162 -29.75 23.64 33.56
CA HIS A 162 -30.06 22.49 34.44
C HIS A 162 -29.63 21.16 33.82
N ALA A 163 -28.97 20.34 34.63
CA ALA A 163 -28.65 18.95 34.37
C ALA A 163 -29.91 18.07 34.41
N THR A 164 -29.95 16.99 33.61
CA THR A 164 -30.39 15.67 34.07
C THR A 164 -30.07 14.59 33.03
N ALA A 165 -29.60 13.46 33.54
CA ALA A 165 -29.22 12.27 32.82
C ALA A 165 -30.42 11.52 32.22
N LEU A 166 -30.30 11.01 30.99
CA LEU A 166 -31.04 9.83 30.54
C LEU A 166 -30.19 8.96 29.61
N LYS A 167 -30.07 7.69 30.01
CA LYS A 167 -29.39 6.58 29.35
C LYS A 167 -30.10 6.21 28.04
N PRO A 168 -29.40 5.99 26.91
CA PRO A 168 -29.99 5.28 25.78
C PRO A 168 -29.84 3.76 25.96
N LYS A 169 -30.98 3.07 25.98
CA LYS A 169 -31.13 1.61 26.04
C LYS A 169 -30.52 0.96 24.80
N LEU A 170 -29.61 0.01 25.01
CA LEU A 170 -29.16 -0.96 24.01
C LEU A 170 -30.37 -1.78 23.53
N LYS A 171 -30.75 -1.65 22.25
CA LYS A 171 -31.55 -2.66 21.57
C LYS A 171 -30.58 -3.63 20.89
N ARG A 172 -30.44 -4.83 21.46
CA ARG A 172 -29.85 -5.98 20.79
C ARG A 172 -30.71 -6.31 19.57
N ARG A 173 -30.10 -6.32 18.38
CA ARG A 173 -30.65 -6.95 17.19
C ARG A 173 -29.84 -8.21 16.96
N ASP A 174 -30.51 -9.35 17.01
CA ASP A 174 -29.95 -10.63 16.61
C ASP A 174 -29.70 -10.56 15.09
N ILE A 175 -28.44 -10.75 14.71
CA ILE A 175 -28.01 -10.84 13.32
C ILE A 175 -28.01 -12.33 12.98
N PRO A 176 -28.76 -12.79 11.96
CA PRO A 176 -28.60 -14.15 11.46
C PRO A 176 -27.23 -14.28 10.79
N ILE A 177 -26.47 -15.30 11.19
CA ILE A 177 -25.22 -15.69 10.54
C ILE A 177 -25.59 -16.30 9.19
N VAL A 178 -25.45 -15.53 8.11
CA VAL A 178 -25.47 -16.02 6.74
C VAL A 178 -24.05 -16.44 6.39
N ILE A 179 -23.85 -17.75 6.20
CA ILE A 179 -22.61 -18.32 5.67
C ILE A 179 -22.83 -18.40 4.15
N ASP A 180 -22.46 -17.35 3.43
CA ASP A 180 -22.30 -17.41 1.98
C ASP A 180 -20.93 -18.01 1.68
N SER A 181 -20.95 -19.27 1.29
CA SER A 181 -19.79 -20.02 0.81
C SER A 181 -19.80 -19.95 -0.71
N ASP A 182 -19.33 -18.83 -1.25
CA ASP A 182 -19.03 -18.71 -2.69
C ASP A 182 -17.73 -19.45 -2.98
N SER A 183 -17.86 -20.61 -3.62
CA SER A 183 -16.78 -21.29 -4.33
C SER A 183 -17.30 -21.61 -5.72
N GLU A 184 -16.96 -20.75 -6.66
CA GLU A 184 -17.11 -20.98 -8.09
C GLU A 184 -16.10 -22.06 -8.52
N GLU A 185 -16.58 -23.27 -8.81
CA GLU A 185 -15.91 -24.15 -9.77
C GLU A 185 -16.95 -24.78 -10.69
N ASP A 186 -16.88 -24.29 -11.93
CA ASP A 186 -17.41 -24.81 -13.17
C ASP A 186 -17.00 -26.28 -13.35
N ASN A 187 -17.96 -27.19 -13.18
CA ASN A 187 -17.91 -28.54 -13.72
C ASN A 187 -19.33 -29.02 -13.98
N THR A 188 -19.68 -28.99 -15.26
CA THR A 188 -20.84 -29.64 -15.85
C THR A 188 -20.79 -31.16 -15.64
N PRO A 189 -21.92 -31.78 -15.25
CA PRO A 189 -22.22 -33.13 -15.67
C PRO A 189 -23.49 -33.13 -16.53
N GLU A 190 -23.23 -33.28 -17.83
CA GLU A 190 -24.00 -34.05 -18.81
C GLU A 190 -25.32 -34.67 -18.28
N CYS A 191 -26.43 -33.98 -18.55
CA CYS A 191 -27.77 -34.51 -18.31
C CYS A 191 -28.12 -35.43 -19.48
N LEU A 192 -28.17 -36.74 -19.21
CA LEU A 192 -28.65 -37.76 -20.13
C LEU A 192 -30.13 -37.50 -20.45
N GLU A 193 -30.42 -37.21 -21.72
CA GLU A 193 -31.75 -37.31 -22.31
C GLU A 193 -32.28 -38.75 -22.14
N LEU A 194 -33.39 -38.89 -21.42
CA LEU A 194 -34.20 -40.10 -21.43
C LEU A 194 -35.61 -39.71 -21.88
N SER A 195 -36.01 -40.37 -22.95
CA SER A 195 -37.16 -40.11 -23.80
C SER A 195 -38.50 -40.12 -23.04
N GLU A 196 -39.33 -39.13 -23.34
CA GLU A 196 -40.74 -39.09 -22.94
C GLU A 196 -41.54 -40.14 -23.73
N ASP A 197 -41.86 -41.24 -23.07
CA ASP A 197 -42.89 -42.18 -23.53
C ASP A 197 -44.25 -41.72 -22.99
N VAL A 198 -45.16 -41.45 -23.92
CA VAL A 198 -46.51 -40.94 -23.70
C VAL A 198 -47.37 -42.06 -23.09
N LEU A 199 -47.86 -41.87 -21.86
CA LEU A 199 -48.90 -42.71 -21.27
C LEU A 199 -50.02 -41.89 -20.58
N PRO A 200 -51.24 -42.47 -20.47
CA PRO A 200 -52.47 -41.69 -20.55
C PRO A 200 -52.94 -41.15 -19.20
N ARG A 201 -53.51 -39.95 -19.31
CA ARG A 201 -54.37 -39.23 -18.37
C ARG A 201 -55.23 -40.17 -17.53
N SER A 202 -54.84 -40.36 -16.27
CA SER A 202 -55.63 -41.05 -15.25
C SER A 202 -56.48 -40.03 -14.48
N THR A 203 -57.76 -40.35 -14.34
CA THR A 203 -58.80 -39.65 -13.59
C THR A 203 -58.45 -39.49 -12.09
N PRO A 204 -58.87 -38.39 -11.43
CA PRO A 204 -58.59 -38.18 -10.01
C PRO A 204 -59.50 -39.04 -9.13
N LEU A 205 -58.91 -39.88 -8.29
CA LEU A 205 -59.61 -40.58 -7.20
C LEU A 205 -59.68 -39.69 -5.93
N PRO A 206 -60.65 -39.93 -5.03
CA PRO A 206 -60.94 -39.06 -3.88
C PRO A 206 -59.85 -39.08 -2.81
N LEU A 207 -59.65 -37.91 -2.20
CA LEU A 207 -58.81 -37.63 -1.04
C LEU A 207 -58.95 -38.68 0.08
N GLN A 208 -57.90 -39.48 0.29
CA GLN A 208 -57.67 -40.15 1.58
C GLN A 208 -56.95 -39.20 2.53
N PRO A 209 -57.28 -39.22 3.84
CA PRO A 209 -56.61 -38.39 4.83
C PRO A 209 -55.15 -38.81 4.97
N ALA A 210 -54.27 -37.81 4.91
CA ALA A 210 -52.82 -37.95 5.02
C ALA A 210 -52.42 -38.72 6.29
N GLN A 211 -51.70 -39.83 6.11
CA GLN A 211 -50.98 -40.45 7.22
C GLN A 211 -49.78 -39.58 7.61
N PRO A 212 -49.42 -39.50 8.91
CA PRO A 212 -48.28 -38.72 9.34
C PRO A 212 -46.99 -39.30 8.75
N ALA A 213 -46.29 -38.47 7.97
CA ALA A 213 -44.99 -38.80 7.40
C ALA A 213 -44.02 -39.20 8.51
N LYS A 214 -43.41 -40.38 8.38
CA LYS A 214 -42.36 -40.85 9.31
C LYS A 214 -41.17 -39.88 9.24
N PRO A 215 -40.57 -39.49 10.38
CA PRO A 215 -39.45 -38.55 10.37
C PRO A 215 -38.27 -39.16 9.61
N LEU A 216 -37.73 -38.42 8.63
CA LEU A 216 -36.48 -38.76 7.96
C LEU A 216 -35.37 -38.86 9.00
N ARG A 217 -34.98 -40.08 9.36
CA ARG A 217 -33.78 -40.32 10.16
C ARG A 217 -32.58 -40.24 9.25
N GLN A 218 -31.70 -39.27 9.51
CA GLN A 218 -30.40 -39.14 8.83
C GLN A 218 -29.62 -40.44 9.03
N ALA A 219 -29.31 -41.13 7.93
CA ALA A 219 -28.58 -42.39 7.94
C ALA A 219 -27.14 -42.11 8.39
N THR A 220 -26.72 -42.71 9.51
CA THR A 220 -25.35 -42.57 10.03
C THR A 220 -24.38 -43.32 9.13
N LEU A 221 -23.18 -42.79 8.85
CA LEU A 221 -22.14 -43.38 7.98
C LEU A 221 -21.92 -44.92 8.10
N PHE A 222 -22.18 -45.52 9.27
CA PHE A 222 -22.14 -46.97 9.48
C PHE A 222 -23.21 -47.76 8.71
N SER A 223 -24.32 -47.14 8.32
CA SER A 223 -25.38 -47.74 7.49
C SER A 223 -24.96 -47.90 6.02
N LEU A 224 -23.87 -47.25 5.61
CA LEU A 224 -23.25 -47.41 4.29
C LEU A 224 -22.13 -48.47 4.29
N GLY A 225 -22.02 -49.30 5.35
CA GLY A 225 -21.04 -50.37 5.43
C GLY A 225 -19.64 -49.94 5.90
N ALA A 226 -19.49 -48.71 6.43
CA ALA A 226 -18.24 -48.27 7.04
C ALA A 226 -17.92 -49.13 8.28
N LYS A 227 -16.77 -49.80 8.28
CA LYS A 227 -16.30 -50.59 9.43
C LYS A 227 -15.86 -49.64 10.55
N LYS A 228 -16.18 -49.99 11.80
CA LYS A 228 -15.69 -49.26 12.98
C LYS A 228 -14.17 -49.40 13.04
N ILE A 229 -13.45 -48.30 12.89
CA ILE A 229 -12.00 -48.25 13.06
C ILE A 229 -11.68 -48.70 14.48
N THR A 230 -10.78 -49.66 14.62
CA THR A 230 -10.36 -50.14 15.93
C THR A 230 -9.56 -49.06 16.66
N LYS A 231 -9.63 -49.03 17.99
CA LYS A 231 -8.93 -48.01 18.80
C LYS A 231 -7.42 -48.01 18.53
N GLU A 232 -6.86 -49.16 18.21
CA GLU A 232 -5.44 -49.36 17.91
C GLU A 232 -5.06 -48.78 16.54
N GLU A 233 -5.86 -49.03 15.51
CA GLU A 233 -5.68 -48.47 14.17
C GLU A 233 -5.84 -46.94 14.14
N ALA A 234 -6.81 -46.41 14.90
CA ALA A 234 -6.96 -44.97 15.08
C ALA A 234 -5.75 -44.34 15.79
N SER A 235 -5.10 -45.06 16.72
CA SER A 235 -3.89 -44.58 17.39
C SER A 235 -2.67 -44.59 16.47
N ALA A 236 -2.55 -45.60 15.59
CA ALA A 236 -1.48 -45.70 14.60
C ALA A 236 -1.61 -44.60 13.53
N GLN A 237 -2.82 -44.33 13.04
CA GLN A 237 -3.08 -43.23 12.11
C GLN A 237 -2.73 -41.87 12.73
N ARG A 238 -3.11 -41.62 13.98
CA ARG A 238 -2.74 -40.38 14.69
C ARG A 238 -1.22 -40.23 14.83
N LYS A 239 -0.51 -41.30 15.18
CA LYS A 239 0.96 -41.29 15.28
C LYS A 239 1.62 -40.96 13.93
N LYS A 240 1.12 -41.56 12.84
CA LYS A 240 1.63 -41.29 11.48
C LYS A 240 1.39 -39.85 11.06
N ILE A 241 0.18 -39.33 11.30
CA ILE A 241 -0.14 -37.92 11.08
C ILE A 241 0.83 -37.03 11.87
N VAL A 242 1.01 -37.26 13.17
CA VAL A 242 1.92 -36.45 13.99
C VAL A 242 3.37 -36.50 13.48
N GLN A 243 3.84 -37.64 12.97
CA GLN A 243 5.17 -37.75 12.35
C GLN A 243 5.27 -36.95 11.05
N ASP A 244 4.29 -37.05 10.16
CA ASP A 244 4.25 -36.30 8.91
C ASP A 244 4.20 -34.78 9.17
N TRP A 245 3.44 -34.35 10.18
CA TRP A 245 3.39 -32.95 10.61
C TRP A 245 4.73 -32.45 11.18
N ARG A 246 5.46 -33.29 11.92
CA ARG A 246 6.81 -32.94 12.39
C ARG A 246 7.80 -32.82 11.23
N GLN A 247 7.76 -33.77 10.29
CA GLN A 247 8.68 -33.80 9.16
C GLN A 247 8.45 -32.61 8.22
N THR A 248 7.19 -32.26 7.96
CA THR A 248 6.83 -31.05 7.19
C THR A 248 7.23 -29.77 7.91
N ALA A 249 7.11 -29.70 9.25
CA ALA A 249 7.59 -28.56 10.02
C ALA A 249 9.12 -28.41 9.96
N GLU A 250 9.87 -29.52 10.02
CA GLU A 250 11.33 -29.50 9.89
C GLU A 250 11.76 -29.10 8.46
N ASP A 251 11.09 -29.62 7.43
CA ASP A 251 11.37 -29.28 6.04
C ASP A 251 11.06 -27.81 5.71
N THR A 252 9.98 -27.26 6.29
CA THR A 252 9.65 -25.84 6.13
C THR A 252 10.66 -24.95 6.83
N GLN A 253 11.05 -25.26 8.06
CA GLN A 253 12.12 -24.54 8.75
C GLN A 253 13.47 -24.62 8.00
N ALA A 254 13.81 -25.79 7.46
CA ALA A 254 15.03 -25.96 6.67
C ALA A 254 15.01 -25.15 5.37
N LYS A 255 13.86 -25.08 4.68
CA LYS A 255 13.68 -24.23 3.50
C LYS A 255 13.78 -22.75 3.85
N GLU A 256 13.10 -22.30 4.89
CA GLU A 256 13.16 -20.90 5.34
C GLU A 256 14.57 -20.49 5.74
N ALA A 257 15.31 -21.36 6.44
CA ALA A 257 16.71 -21.10 6.80
C ALA A 257 17.62 -20.99 5.56
N ARG A 258 17.43 -21.85 4.55
CA ARG A 258 18.16 -21.76 3.28
C ARG A 258 17.84 -20.48 2.52
N ASP A 259 16.58 -20.09 2.47
CA ASP A 259 16.14 -18.86 1.80
C ASP A 259 16.65 -17.61 2.50
N LEU A 260 16.66 -17.61 3.84
CA LEU A 260 17.26 -16.54 4.64
C LEU A 260 18.77 -16.43 4.39
N ALA A 261 19.49 -17.56 4.42
CA ALA A 261 20.93 -17.58 4.15
C ALA A 261 21.26 -17.06 2.74
N LYS A 262 20.48 -17.46 1.73
CA LYS A 262 20.63 -16.98 0.35
C LYS A 262 20.35 -15.48 0.22
N ARG A 263 19.35 -14.95 0.95
CA ARG A 263 19.07 -13.51 1.00
C ARG A 263 20.19 -12.74 1.68
N GLU A 264 20.73 -13.25 2.79
CA GLU A 264 21.86 -12.63 3.47
C GLU A 264 23.12 -12.61 2.62
N GLU A 265 23.43 -13.71 1.93
CA GLU A 265 24.58 -13.79 1.02
C GLU A 265 24.43 -12.79 -0.13
N ARG A 266 23.25 -12.72 -0.74
CA ARG A 266 22.95 -11.71 -1.77
C ARG A 266 23.14 -10.29 -1.24
N LYS A 267 22.68 -10.00 -0.02
CA LYS A 267 22.86 -8.69 0.63
C LYS A 267 24.34 -8.38 0.89
N ARG A 268 25.13 -9.35 1.34
CA ARG A 268 26.59 -9.20 1.52
C ARG A 268 27.30 -8.93 0.19
N ALA A 269 26.95 -9.66 -0.86
CA ALA A 269 27.51 -9.47 -2.20
C ALA A 269 27.18 -8.06 -2.75
N LEU A 270 25.93 -7.62 -2.61
CA LEU A 270 25.50 -6.28 -3.02
C LEU A 270 26.24 -5.16 -2.25
N ASN A 271 26.44 -5.34 -0.94
CA ASN A 271 27.21 -4.38 -0.15
C ASN A 271 28.68 -4.31 -0.57
N ARG A 272 29.30 -5.43 -0.94
CA ARG A 272 30.66 -5.45 -1.50
C ARG A 272 30.73 -4.70 -2.82
N ASP A 273 29.79 -4.96 -3.73
CA ASP A 273 29.70 -4.26 -5.02
C ASP A 273 29.51 -2.74 -4.82
N ARG A 274 28.66 -2.34 -3.87
CA ARG A 274 28.44 -0.93 -3.52
C ARG A 274 29.72 -0.24 -3.05
N GLN A 275 30.50 -0.91 -2.18
CA GLN A 275 31.77 -0.38 -1.72
C GLN A 275 32.78 -0.27 -2.86
N GLN A 276 32.82 -1.26 -3.75
CA GLN A 276 33.71 -1.25 -4.91
C GLN A 276 33.37 -0.09 -5.86
N ARG A 277 32.10 0.05 -6.26
CA ARG A 277 31.65 1.18 -7.10
C ARG A 277 31.97 2.54 -6.49
N HIS A 278 31.79 2.69 -5.17
CA HIS A 278 32.14 3.93 -4.48
C HIS A 278 33.64 4.20 -4.52
N GLN A 279 34.47 3.18 -4.28
CA GLN A 279 35.93 3.30 -4.39
C GLN A 279 36.37 3.62 -5.82
N ASP A 280 35.76 3.01 -6.83
CA ASP A 280 36.08 3.24 -8.24
C ASP A 280 35.70 4.64 -8.68
N ARG A 281 34.53 5.16 -8.26
CA ARG A 281 34.16 6.58 -8.44
C ARG A 281 35.15 7.52 -7.77
N LYS A 282 35.63 7.19 -6.57
CA LYS A 282 36.64 7.98 -5.86
C LYS A 282 37.98 7.95 -6.59
N LYS A 283 38.41 6.79 -7.10
CA LYS A 283 39.66 6.66 -7.87
C LYS A 283 39.58 7.41 -9.20
N SER A 284 38.49 7.26 -9.96
CA SER A 284 38.31 7.97 -11.23
C SER A 284 38.22 9.48 -11.06
N SER A 285 37.60 9.97 -9.98
CA SER A 285 37.59 11.40 -9.65
C SER A 285 38.99 11.95 -9.28
N ARG A 286 39.89 11.10 -8.76
CA ARG A 286 41.28 11.46 -8.46
C ARG A 286 42.19 11.40 -9.68
N SER A 287 41.96 10.48 -10.61
CA SER A 287 42.78 10.31 -11.80
C SER A 287 42.36 11.20 -12.98
N GLY A 288 41.13 11.75 -12.98
CA GLY A 288 40.63 12.66 -14.02
C GLY A 288 40.74 14.15 -13.71
N GLY A 289 41.34 14.52 -12.58
CA GLY A 289 41.44 15.93 -12.16
C GLY A 289 42.57 16.66 -12.89
N ALA A 290 42.22 17.46 -13.89
CA ALA A 290 43.08 18.48 -14.52
C ALA A 290 43.72 19.49 -13.53
N GLY A 291 43.43 19.40 -12.23
CA GLY A 291 43.98 20.23 -11.17
C GLY A 291 45.38 19.85 -10.67
N ASN A 292 45.93 18.68 -11.01
CA ASN A 292 47.32 18.34 -10.59
C ASN A 292 48.38 18.99 -11.48
N VAL A 293 48.12 19.16 -12.77
CA VAL A 293 49.08 19.81 -13.69
C VAL A 293 49.23 21.30 -13.38
N MET A 294 48.16 21.95 -12.90
CA MET A 294 48.18 23.37 -12.54
C MET A 294 48.89 23.64 -11.20
N LYS A 295 48.95 22.65 -10.30
CA LYS A 295 49.70 22.77 -9.03
C LYS A 295 51.21 22.65 -9.24
N ASP A 296 51.66 21.76 -10.13
CA ASP A 296 53.08 21.68 -10.51
C ASP A 296 53.56 22.92 -11.27
N LEU A 297 52.69 23.54 -12.07
CA LEU A 297 53.02 24.80 -12.75
C LEU A 297 53.08 26.01 -11.80
N VAL A 298 52.37 25.97 -10.67
CA VAL A 298 52.39 27.04 -9.65
C VAL A 298 53.54 26.87 -8.64
N LEU A 299 53.97 25.63 -8.36
CA LEU A 299 55.09 25.34 -7.46
C LEU A 299 56.48 25.54 -8.08
N SER A 300 56.57 25.72 -9.40
CA SER A 300 57.84 25.95 -10.10
C SER A 300 58.27 27.43 -10.14
N ARG A 301 57.58 28.32 -9.41
CA ARG A 301 57.98 29.73 -9.28
C ARG A 301 58.91 29.86 -8.06
N PRO A 302 60.17 30.31 -8.21
CA PRO A 302 61.06 30.51 -7.07
C PRO A 302 60.53 31.69 -6.24
N GLN A 303 59.79 31.41 -5.17
CA GLN A 303 59.44 32.42 -4.17
C GLN A 303 60.60 32.56 -3.19
N SER A 304 61.13 33.78 -3.18
CA SER A 304 61.97 34.34 -2.13
C SER A 304 61.43 34.03 -0.74
N HIS A 305 62.34 33.59 0.13
CA HIS A 305 62.18 33.40 1.57
C HIS A 305 61.45 34.59 2.20
N VAL A 306 60.23 34.37 2.68
CA VAL A 306 59.61 35.21 3.71
C VAL A 306 59.30 34.27 4.85
N GLU A 307 60.07 34.41 5.92
CA GLU A 307 59.89 33.67 7.17
C GLU A 307 58.54 34.06 7.76
N HIS A 308 57.59 33.12 7.79
CA HIS A 308 56.39 33.26 8.58
C HIS A 308 56.70 32.79 10.01
N PRO A 309 56.42 33.60 11.04
CA PRO A 309 56.67 33.22 12.42
C PRO A 309 55.84 32.01 12.82
N ASP A 310 56.49 31.08 13.52
CA ASP A 310 55.94 29.81 13.98
C ASP A 310 54.85 30.04 15.03
N LEU A 311 53.60 29.74 14.67
CA LEU A 311 52.43 29.93 15.53
C LEU A 311 52.32 28.88 16.65
N SER A 312 53.29 27.95 16.75
CA SER A 312 53.29 26.91 17.79
C SER A 312 53.73 27.40 19.18
N GLU A 313 54.28 28.61 19.30
CA GLU A 313 54.79 29.13 20.59
C GLU A 313 53.75 29.91 21.43
N ILE A 314 52.59 30.28 20.87
CA ILE A 314 51.62 31.17 21.54
C ILE A 314 50.70 30.40 22.53
N SER A 315 50.80 29.07 22.60
CA SER A 315 49.90 28.22 23.43
C SER A 315 50.57 27.62 24.68
N ARG A 316 51.54 28.31 25.29
CA ARG A 316 52.05 27.94 26.62
C ARG A 316 51.56 28.92 27.69
N PRO A 317 50.82 28.49 28.73
CA PRO A 317 50.47 29.36 29.83
C PRO A 317 51.73 29.67 30.66
N GLU A 318 52.04 30.95 30.84
CA GLU A 318 53.10 31.40 31.74
C GLU A 318 52.75 30.98 33.17
N GLY A 319 53.62 30.15 33.75
CA GLY A 319 53.60 29.82 35.17
C GLY A 319 54.20 30.97 35.98
N THR A 320 53.43 31.39 36.98
CA THR A 320 53.81 32.18 38.15
C THR A 320 55.10 31.70 38.81
N GLU A 321 56.04 32.62 39.06
CA GLU A 321 56.64 32.92 40.38
C GLU A 321 57.06 34.41 40.44
#